data_AF-A0A6C0LCJ7-F1
#
_entry.id   AF-A0A6C0LCJ7-F1
#
_cell.length_a   1.000
_cell.length_b   1.000
_cell.length_c   1.000
_cell.angle_alpha   90.00
_cell.angle_beta   90.00
_cell.angle_gamma   90.00
#
_symmetry.space_group_name_H-M   'P 1'
#
loop_
_entity.id
_entity.type
_entity.pdbx_description
1 polymer ?
#
loop_
_entity_poly.entity_id
_entity_poly.type
_entity_poly.pdbx_seq_one_letter_code
_entity_poly.pdbx_strand_id
1 'polypeptide(L)'
;MSEKEVFKPNERELRLFEQEKMELYKGTFVVCLVYGLSAFILLIVILFTEWGREYIYDKFAPAVITYILGSLIIIIYLLNEIFSIRPRRVGTEMDSDHNIICPDYWKLEKVPETLKTEIMNNNTHNNSLKKIIPEITKDTNANIQYRCVYDEKVYGNTANFLKMKNEIAMKNTGGSDAYMAGFNTKKEANAFTLAKKNKVASTMMPEYVVKEPEKNTVNYQDLKKYAKFTGAYSSNNANIFEKVDKNTSLKIADPAYLASSSTSESDVWKKYETDAPLICNVVYPQVLGVFDINTKEKNEVSCEYAKQCGVSWSSLKCK
;
A
#
# COMPACT_ATOMS: atom_id res chain seq x y z
N MET A 1 -2.23 -39.75 -0.45
CA MET A 1 -1.75 -38.90 -1.57
C MET A 1 -2.88 -37.94 -1.86
N SER A 2 -2.80 -36.71 -1.33
CA SER A 2 -3.91 -35.74 -1.39
C SER A 2 -4.01 -35.15 -2.79
N GLU A 3 -5.21 -35.26 -3.35
CA GLU A 3 -5.65 -34.71 -4.62
C GLU A 3 -5.48 -33.18 -4.56
N LYS A 4 -4.42 -32.65 -5.20
CA LYS A 4 -4.21 -31.22 -5.32
C LYS A 4 -5.28 -30.67 -6.25
N GLU A 5 -6.18 -29.86 -5.70
CA GLU A 5 -7.19 -29.11 -6.45
C GLU A 5 -6.55 -28.43 -7.67
N VAL A 6 -7.05 -28.80 -8.86
CA VAL A 6 -6.61 -28.27 -10.14
C VAL A 6 -7.03 -26.81 -10.21
N PHE A 7 -6.03 -25.91 -10.22
CA PHE A 7 -6.24 -24.47 -10.26
C PHE A 7 -6.99 -24.04 -11.53
N LYS A 8 -8.13 -23.35 -11.36
CA LYS A 8 -8.94 -22.78 -12.44
C LYS A 8 -8.87 -21.24 -12.35
N PRO A 9 -8.12 -20.56 -13.23
CA PRO A 9 -7.92 -19.10 -13.17
C PRO A 9 -9.21 -18.29 -13.40
N ASN A 10 -9.30 -17.12 -12.76
CA ASN A 10 -10.37 -16.14 -12.94
C ASN A 10 -10.21 -15.36 -14.26
N GLU A 11 -11.29 -14.78 -14.83
CA GLU A 11 -11.24 -14.11 -16.15
C GLU A 11 -10.19 -12.99 -16.25
N ARG A 12 -9.97 -12.25 -15.16
CA ARG A 12 -8.94 -11.20 -15.10
C ARG A 12 -7.52 -11.76 -15.07
N GLU A 13 -7.29 -12.83 -14.33
CA GLU A 13 -6.00 -13.54 -14.29
C GLU A 13 -5.70 -14.20 -15.63
N LEU A 14 -6.74 -14.72 -16.28
CA LEU A 14 -6.65 -15.27 -17.63
C LEU A 14 -6.23 -14.18 -18.62
N ARG A 15 -6.83 -12.98 -18.56
CA ARG A 15 -6.45 -11.86 -19.43
C ARG A 15 -5.03 -11.33 -19.15
N LEU A 16 -4.61 -11.23 -17.90
CA LEU A 16 -3.25 -10.82 -17.54
C LEU A 16 -2.21 -11.85 -17.96
N PHE A 17 -2.51 -13.12 -17.74
CA PHE A 17 -1.69 -14.24 -18.23
C PHE A 17 -1.62 -14.26 -19.75
N GLU A 18 -2.74 -14.02 -20.44
CA GLU A 18 -2.78 -13.87 -21.90
C GLU A 18 -1.94 -12.69 -22.36
N GLN A 19 -1.99 -11.54 -21.67
CA GLN A 19 -1.18 -10.37 -21.99
C GLN A 19 0.32 -10.64 -21.82
N GLU A 20 0.75 -11.17 -20.66
CA GLU A 20 2.15 -11.53 -20.41
C GLU A 20 2.64 -12.57 -21.43
N LYS A 21 1.85 -13.61 -21.67
CA LYS A 21 2.15 -14.63 -22.69
C LYS A 21 2.26 -14.02 -24.08
N MET A 22 1.40 -13.06 -24.41
CA MET A 22 1.44 -12.34 -25.69
C MET A 22 2.67 -11.42 -25.80
N GLU A 23 3.13 -10.79 -24.73
CA GLU A 23 4.36 -9.99 -24.72
C GLU A 23 5.61 -10.86 -24.88
N LEU A 24 5.70 -11.98 -24.15
CA LEU A 24 6.76 -12.97 -24.32
C LEU A 24 6.76 -13.60 -25.72
N TYR A 25 5.57 -13.87 -26.27
CA TYR A 25 5.41 -14.36 -27.64
C TYR A 25 5.88 -13.32 -28.66
N LYS A 26 5.52 -12.05 -28.50
CA LYS A 26 5.99 -10.95 -29.35
C LYS A 26 7.52 -10.81 -29.30
N GLY A 27 8.11 -10.88 -28.10
CA GLY A 27 9.56 -10.83 -27.93
C GLY A 27 10.26 -11.97 -28.67
N THR A 28 9.79 -13.19 -28.48
CA THR A 28 10.36 -14.38 -29.15
C THR A 28 10.16 -14.34 -30.66
N PHE A 29 9.00 -13.87 -31.14
CA PHE A 29 8.73 -13.67 -32.56
C PHE A 29 9.70 -12.67 -33.20
N VAL A 30 9.95 -11.53 -32.54
CA VAL A 30 10.90 -10.52 -33.03
C VAL A 30 12.31 -11.09 -33.11
N VAL A 31 12.74 -11.84 -32.08
CA VAL A 31 14.06 -12.49 -32.06
C VAL A 31 14.18 -13.50 -33.21
N CYS A 32 13.20 -14.37 -33.39
CA CYS A 32 13.17 -15.33 -34.50
C CYS A 32 13.17 -14.65 -35.87
N LEU A 33 12.46 -13.52 -36.03
CA LEU A 33 12.40 -12.77 -37.27
C LEU A 33 13.77 -12.16 -37.62
N VAL A 34 14.49 -11.61 -36.64
CA VAL A 34 15.84 -11.05 -36.84
C VAL A 34 16.83 -12.15 -37.22
N TYR A 35 16.84 -13.28 -36.52
CA TYR A 35 17.71 -14.42 -36.85
C TYR A 35 17.34 -15.07 -38.19
N GLY A 36 16.04 -15.19 -38.49
CA GLY A 36 15.55 -15.75 -39.76
C GLY A 36 15.89 -14.87 -40.95
N LEU A 37 15.71 -13.55 -40.86
CA LEU A 37 16.06 -12.61 -41.93
C LEU A 37 17.57 -12.56 -42.16
N SER A 38 18.38 -12.55 -41.10
CA SER A 38 19.83 -12.54 -41.26
C SER A 38 20.35 -13.84 -41.89
N ALA A 39 19.79 -15.00 -41.53
CA ALA A 39 20.10 -16.27 -42.20
C ALA A 39 19.65 -16.28 -43.68
N PHE A 40 18.48 -15.73 -43.99
CA PHE A 40 17.97 -15.63 -45.35
C PHE A 40 18.83 -14.73 -46.23
N ILE A 41 19.27 -13.58 -45.71
CA ILE A 41 20.19 -12.67 -46.41
C ILE A 41 21.53 -13.37 -46.68
N LEU A 42 22.08 -14.09 -45.69
CA LEU A 42 23.32 -14.86 -45.88
C LEU A 42 23.17 -15.92 -46.98
N LEU A 43 22.03 -16.63 -47.02
CA LEU A 43 21.76 -17.63 -48.05
C LEU A 43 21.70 -17.00 -49.45
N ILE A 44 21.03 -15.85 -49.60
CA ILE A 44 21.00 -15.10 -50.87
C ILE A 44 22.42 -14.72 -51.30
N VAL A 45 23.25 -14.19 -50.40
CA VAL A 45 24.62 -13.79 -50.71
C VAL A 45 25.48 -14.99 -51.15
N ILE A 46 25.27 -16.17 -50.56
CA ILE A 46 25.98 -17.40 -50.96
C ILE A 46 25.55 -17.90 -52.35
N LEU A 47 24.24 -17.85 -52.65
CA LEU A 47 23.72 -18.40 -53.90
C LEU A 47 23.94 -17.48 -55.11
N PHE A 48 23.85 -16.16 -54.92
CA PHE A 48 23.85 -15.19 -56.02
C PHE A 48 25.18 -14.43 -56.21
N THR A 49 26.19 -14.64 -55.36
CA THR A 49 27.48 -13.96 -55.47
C THR A 49 28.66 -14.92 -55.37
N GLU A 50 29.58 -14.85 -56.35
CA GLU A 50 30.82 -15.65 -56.35
C GLU A 50 31.70 -15.34 -55.14
N TRP A 51 31.71 -14.06 -54.72
CA TRP A 51 32.36 -13.63 -53.48
C TRP A 51 31.80 -14.31 -52.23
N GLY A 52 30.48 -14.49 -52.15
CA GLY A 52 29.82 -15.18 -51.04
C GLY A 52 30.19 -16.66 -51.00
N ARG A 53 30.31 -17.31 -52.16
CA ARG A 53 30.73 -18.71 -52.25
C ARG A 53 32.18 -18.91 -51.79
N GLU A 54 33.12 -18.12 -52.29
CA GLU A 54 34.55 -18.28 -51.99
C GLU A 54 34.89 -17.87 -50.55
N TYR A 55 34.37 -16.75 -50.06
CA TYR A 55 34.71 -16.28 -48.70
C TYR A 55 33.86 -16.94 -47.62
N ILE A 56 32.54 -17.05 -47.79
CA ILE A 56 31.66 -17.52 -46.71
C ILE A 56 31.67 -19.04 -46.60
N TYR A 57 31.63 -19.76 -47.73
CA TYR A 57 31.58 -21.23 -47.72
C TYR A 57 32.98 -21.85 -47.50
N ASP A 58 34.00 -21.43 -48.24
CA ASP A 58 35.31 -22.10 -48.17
C ASP A 58 36.18 -21.60 -47.00
N LYS A 59 36.02 -20.34 -46.57
CA LYS A 59 36.87 -19.72 -45.54
C LYS A 59 36.20 -19.56 -44.16
N PHE A 60 34.89 -19.34 -44.13
CA PHE A 60 34.13 -19.06 -42.91
C PHE A 60 33.03 -20.09 -42.58
N ALA A 61 32.98 -21.25 -43.25
CA ALA A 61 32.02 -22.32 -42.93
C ALA A 61 31.95 -22.68 -41.44
N PRO A 62 33.07 -22.79 -40.68
CA PRO A 62 33.01 -23.07 -39.25
C PRO A 62 32.22 -22.00 -38.47
N ALA A 63 32.39 -20.73 -38.81
CA ALA A 63 31.67 -19.62 -38.18
C ALA A 63 30.17 -19.67 -38.50
N VAL A 64 29.81 -19.93 -39.77
CA VAL A 64 28.40 -20.04 -40.20
C VAL A 64 27.71 -21.22 -39.50
N ILE A 65 28.38 -22.37 -39.41
CA ILE A 65 27.85 -23.55 -38.71
C ILE A 65 27.63 -23.23 -37.22
N THR A 66 28.59 -22.59 -36.55
CA THR A 66 28.42 -22.20 -35.13
C THR A 66 27.28 -21.19 -34.93
N TYR A 67 27.07 -20.28 -35.88
CA TYR A 67 25.97 -19.31 -35.84
C TYR A 67 24.60 -19.98 -35.99
N ILE A 68 24.46 -20.93 -36.93
CA ILE A 68 23.22 -21.69 -37.12
C ILE A 68 22.95 -22.55 -35.88
N LEU A 69 23.97 -23.22 -35.34
CA LEU A 69 23.82 -24.09 -34.18
C LEU A 69 23.50 -23.30 -32.90
N GLY A 70 24.15 -22.15 -32.70
CA GLY A 70 23.88 -21.24 -31.60
C GLY A 70 22.49 -20.62 -31.65
N SER A 71 22.03 -20.17 -32.84
CA SER A 71 20.67 -19.64 -33.00
C SER A 71 19.60 -20.71 -32.74
N LEU A 72 19.84 -21.95 -33.15
CA LEU A 72 18.94 -23.07 -32.89
C LEU A 72 18.81 -23.38 -31.38
N ILE A 73 19.92 -23.36 -30.63
CA ILE A 73 19.91 -23.53 -29.17
C ILE A 73 19.13 -22.41 -28.47
N ILE A 74 19.32 -21.15 -28.89
CA ILE A 74 18.61 -20.00 -28.31
C ILE A 74 17.11 -20.11 -28.56
N ILE A 75 16.69 -20.50 -29.77
CA ILE A 75 15.27 -20.68 -30.09
C ILE A 75 14.65 -21.78 -29.24
N ILE A 76 15.33 -22.93 -29.07
CA ILE A 76 14.87 -24.02 -28.21
C ILE A 76 14.74 -23.55 -26.75
N TYR A 77 15.72 -22.78 -26.26
CA TYR A 77 15.70 -22.24 -24.90
C TYR A 77 14.48 -21.33 -24.67
N LEU A 78 14.23 -20.38 -25.58
CA LEU A 78 13.09 -19.46 -25.48
C LEU A 78 11.73 -20.18 -25.60
N LEU A 79 11.63 -21.20 -26.46
CA LEU A 79 10.43 -22.04 -26.53
C LEU A 79 10.17 -22.76 -25.21
N ASN A 80 11.21 -23.33 -24.59
CA ASN A 80 11.09 -23.98 -23.28
C ASN A 80 10.67 -23.00 -22.18
N GLU A 81 11.17 -21.76 -22.18
CA GLU A 81 10.70 -20.72 -21.25
C GLU A 81 9.20 -20.44 -21.46
N ILE A 82 8.73 -20.28 -22.70
CA ILE A 82 7.30 -20.04 -22.99
C ILE A 82 6.44 -21.22 -22.52
N PHE A 83 6.84 -22.47 -22.79
CA PHE A 83 6.07 -23.64 -22.40
C PHE A 83 6.15 -23.95 -20.90
N SER A 84 7.21 -23.52 -20.23
CA SER A 84 7.39 -23.69 -18.78
C SER A 84 6.68 -22.62 -17.96
N ILE A 85 6.12 -21.58 -18.58
CA ILE A 85 5.31 -20.58 -17.88
C ILE A 85 3.99 -21.24 -17.44
N ARG A 86 3.90 -21.48 -16.13
CA ARG A 86 2.66 -21.90 -15.46
C ARG A 86 1.91 -20.67 -14.96
N PRO A 87 0.56 -20.68 -14.98
CA PRO A 87 -0.21 -19.62 -14.34
C PRO A 87 0.15 -19.60 -12.84
N ARG A 88 0.64 -18.46 -12.37
CA ARG A 88 0.85 -18.22 -10.94
C ARG A 88 -0.50 -17.80 -10.34
N ARG A 89 -0.79 -18.24 -9.11
CA ARG A 89 -1.93 -17.72 -8.35
C ARG A 89 -1.70 -16.21 -8.16
N VAL A 90 -2.53 -15.37 -8.75
CA VAL A 90 -2.68 -14.02 -8.24
C VAL A 90 -3.61 -14.21 -7.06
N GLY A 91 -3.10 -13.96 -5.85
CA GLY A 91 -3.89 -14.15 -4.63
C GLY A 91 -5.28 -13.50 -4.80
N THR A 92 -6.29 -14.20 -4.33
CA THR A 92 -7.69 -13.75 -4.26
C THR A 92 -7.76 -12.29 -3.81
N GLU A 93 -8.78 -11.54 -4.25
CA GLU A 93 -8.94 -10.08 -4.04
C GLU A 93 -9.02 -9.59 -2.57
N MET A 94 -8.57 -10.38 -1.58
CA MET A 94 -8.23 -9.95 -0.22
C MET A 94 -6.96 -10.62 0.37
N ASP A 95 -6.29 -11.48 -0.40
CA ASP A 95 -5.14 -12.31 0.01
C ASP A 95 -3.98 -12.29 -1.02
N SER A 96 -4.04 -11.45 -2.06
CA SER A 96 -2.83 -11.12 -2.84
C SER A 96 -2.04 -10.03 -2.13
N ASP A 97 -0.74 -10.28 -1.98
CA ASP A 97 0.33 -9.33 -1.68
C ASP A 97 0.32 -8.05 -2.56
N HIS A 98 -0.64 -7.87 -3.47
CA HIS A 98 -0.84 -6.69 -4.31
C HIS A 98 -1.63 -5.56 -3.63
N ASN A 99 -2.36 -5.83 -2.53
CA ASN A 99 -3.00 -4.78 -1.70
C ASN A 99 -2.20 -4.40 -0.45
N ILE A 100 -0.99 -4.96 -0.28
CA ILE A 100 -0.08 -4.65 0.82
C ILE A 100 1.07 -3.79 0.30
N ILE A 101 0.73 -2.74 -0.45
CA ILE A 101 1.72 -1.78 -0.93
C ILE A 101 1.85 -0.72 0.16
N CYS A 102 3.03 -0.52 0.71
CA CYS A 102 3.27 0.58 1.64
C CYS A 102 3.63 1.87 0.90
N PRO A 103 3.42 3.04 1.52
CA PRO A 103 4.00 4.29 1.04
C PRO A 103 5.53 4.20 0.93
N ASP A 104 6.12 5.11 0.16
CA ASP A 104 7.56 5.09 -0.10
C ASP A 104 8.35 5.31 1.19
N TYR A 105 9.40 4.51 1.42
CA TYR A 105 10.23 4.54 2.63
C TYR A 105 9.50 4.15 3.93
N TRP A 106 8.46 3.33 3.84
CA TRP A 106 7.75 2.77 4.98
C TRP A 106 8.06 1.28 5.14
N LYS A 107 7.95 0.78 6.36
CA LYS A 107 8.13 -0.62 6.72
C LYS A 107 6.78 -1.29 6.89
N LEU A 108 6.69 -2.51 6.38
CA LEU A 108 5.55 -3.38 6.64
C LEU A 108 5.73 -4.09 7.98
N GLU A 109 4.72 -4.01 8.84
CA GLU A 109 4.69 -4.67 10.14
C GLU A 109 3.43 -5.53 10.28
N LYS A 110 3.56 -6.66 10.96
CA LYS A 110 2.41 -7.47 11.36
C LYS A 110 1.66 -6.77 12.49
N VAL A 111 0.34 -6.70 12.38
CA VAL A 111 -0.53 -6.10 13.39
C VAL A 111 -0.60 -7.05 14.61
N PRO A 112 -0.35 -6.56 15.84
CA PRO A 112 -0.53 -7.37 17.05
C PRO A 112 -1.99 -7.83 17.22
N GLU A 113 -2.21 -9.06 17.68
CA GLU A 113 -3.58 -9.61 17.80
C GLU A 113 -4.48 -8.84 18.77
N THR A 114 -3.89 -8.21 19.80
CA THR A 114 -4.60 -7.32 20.72
C THR A 114 -5.17 -6.11 19.98
N LEU A 115 -4.34 -5.45 19.16
CA LEU A 115 -4.69 -4.29 18.35
C LEU A 115 -5.76 -4.66 17.31
N LYS A 116 -5.59 -5.81 16.65
CA LYS A 116 -6.53 -6.34 15.66
C LYS A 116 -7.92 -6.55 16.28
N THR A 117 -7.96 -7.19 17.45
CA THR A 117 -9.22 -7.46 18.17
C THR A 117 -9.94 -6.17 18.53
N GLU A 118 -9.21 -5.13 18.93
CA GLU A 118 -9.78 -3.83 19.29
C GLU A 118 -10.37 -3.09 18.10
N ILE A 119 -9.62 -3.01 16.99
CA ILE A 119 -10.11 -2.42 15.73
C ILE A 119 -11.35 -3.18 15.23
N MET A 120 -11.35 -4.51 15.31
CA MET A 120 -12.47 -5.34 14.89
C MET A 120 -13.68 -5.21 15.82
N ASN A 121 -13.46 -5.11 17.13
CA ASN A 121 -14.53 -4.84 18.08
C ASN A 121 -15.21 -3.51 17.79
N ASN A 122 -14.42 -2.47 17.48
CA ASN A 122 -14.92 -1.16 17.08
C ASN A 122 -15.87 -1.23 15.87
N ASN A 123 -15.59 -2.10 14.89
CA ASN A 123 -16.45 -2.29 13.73
C ASN A 123 -17.78 -3.01 14.05
N THR A 124 -17.81 -3.85 15.10
CA THR A 124 -18.93 -4.76 15.40
C THR A 124 -19.83 -4.33 16.56
N HIS A 125 -19.37 -3.45 17.45
CA HIS A 125 -20.07 -3.12 18.71
C HIS A 125 -21.31 -2.22 18.55
N ASN A 126 -21.82 -2.02 17.33
CA ASN A 126 -23.06 -1.31 17.10
C ASN A 126 -24.22 -2.30 17.28
N ASN A 127 -25.04 -2.10 18.31
CA ASN A 127 -26.18 -2.96 18.69
C ASN A 127 -27.35 -2.94 17.66
N SER A 128 -27.06 -2.65 16.39
CA SER A 128 -28.01 -2.61 15.28
C SER A 128 -27.23 -2.56 13.95
N LEU A 129 -27.11 -3.68 13.23
CA LEU A 129 -26.99 -3.80 11.75
C LEU A 129 -26.01 -2.91 10.94
N LYS A 130 -25.25 -1.98 11.53
CA LYS A 130 -24.43 -0.97 10.86
C LYS A 130 -22.99 -1.03 11.35
N LYS A 131 -22.22 -1.90 10.69
CA LYS A 131 -20.75 -1.89 10.73
C LYS A 131 -20.22 -0.57 10.17
N ILE A 132 -19.06 -0.11 10.64
CA ILE A 132 -18.36 1.07 10.06
C ILE A 132 -17.94 0.75 8.63
N ILE A 133 -17.38 -0.45 8.43
CA ILE A 133 -17.02 -1.02 7.13
C ILE A 133 -17.67 -2.41 7.04
N PRO A 134 -18.82 -2.54 6.35
CA PRO A 134 -19.57 -3.79 6.25
C PRO A 134 -18.80 -4.99 5.72
N GLU A 135 -17.89 -4.73 4.78
CA GLU A 135 -17.06 -5.69 4.06
C GLU A 135 -16.02 -6.37 4.98
N ILE A 136 -15.64 -5.71 6.08
CA ILE A 136 -14.66 -6.23 7.02
C ILE A 136 -15.38 -6.98 8.14
N THR A 137 -15.19 -8.30 8.22
CA THR A 137 -15.82 -9.17 9.25
C THR A 137 -14.76 -9.84 10.12
N LYS A 138 -15.15 -10.18 11.36
CA LYS A 138 -14.25 -10.87 12.32
C LYS A 138 -13.75 -12.20 11.77
N ASP A 139 -14.57 -12.86 10.96
CA ASP A 139 -14.27 -14.16 10.39
C ASP A 139 -13.30 -14.06 9.21
N THR A 140 -13.32 -12.94 8.45
CA THR A 140 -12.41 -12.77 7.32
C THR A 140 -11.02 -12.32 7.74
N ASN A 141 -10.86 -11.52 8.80
CA ASN A 141 -9.61 -11.19 9.53
C ASN A 141 -8.33 -10.88 8.69
N ALA A 142 -8.45 -10.80 7.37
CA ALA A 142 -7.39 -10.71 6.37
C ALA A 142 -7.03 -9.25 6.08
N ASN A 143 -8.00 -8.34 6.23
CA ASN A 143 -7.86 -6.93 5.90
C ASN A 143 -7.05 -6.10 6.92
N ILE A 144 -6.57 -6.70 8.02
CA ILE A 144 -5.81 -6.00 9.08
C ILE A 144 -4.66 -6.89 9.56
N GLN A 145 -4.12 -7.73 8.68
CA GLN A 145 -2.97 -8.55 9.05
C GLN A 145 -1.70 -7.72 9.15
N TYR A 146 -1.59 -6.72 8.28
CA TYR A 146 -0.42 -5.86 8.20
C TYR A 146 -0.80 -4.38 8.26
N ARG A 147 0.15 -3.60 8.75
CA ARG A 147 0.15 -2.14 8.73
C ARG A 147 1.49 -1.66 8.22
N CYS A 148 1.50 -0.52 7.55
CA CYS A 148 2.73 0.16 7.20
C CYS A 148 3.02 1.23 8.25
N VAL A 149 4.25 1.26 8.74
CA VAL A 149 4.77 2.27 9.67
C VAL A 149 5.94 2.96 9.00
N TYR A 150 6.03 4.28 9.14
CA TYR A 150 7.12 5.04 8.55
C TYR A 150 8.49 4.56 9.07
N ASP A 151 9.54 4.65 8.25
CA ASP A 151 10.88 4.27 8.69
C ASP A 151 11.56 5.41 9.46
N GLU A 152 11.79 5.22 10.77
CA GLU A 152 12.54 6.17 11.61
C GLU A 152 13.96 6.44 11.12
N LYS A 153 14.59 5.50 10.39
CA LYS A 153 15.92 5.72 9.79
C LYS A 153 15.89 6.75 8.66
N VAL A 154 14.72 6.96 8.05
CA VAL A 154 14.53 7.91 6.94
C VAL A 154 13.97 9.22 7.45
N TYR A 155 12.94 9.17 8.30
CA TYR A 155 12.22 10.36 8.74
C TYR A 155 12.63 10.87 10.14
N GLY A 156 13.53 10.18 10.83
CA GLY A 156 13.87 10.43 12.23
C GLY A 156 12.80 9.93 13.18
N ASN A 157 12.90 10.29 14.46
CA ASN A 157 11.85 9.94 15.43
C ASN A 157 10.53 10.69 15.15
N THR A 158 9.44 10.25 15.79
CA THR A 158 8.10 10.80 15.54
C THR A 158 7.99 12.29 15.85
N ALA A 159 8.75 12.80 16.82
CA ALA A 159 8.79 14.22 17.15
C ALA A 159 9.39 15.05 15.99
N ASN A 160 10.50 14.58 15.41
CA ASN A 160 11.12 15.19 14.24
C ASN A 160 10.21 15.11 13.02
N PHE A 161 9.55 13.96 12.81
CA PHE A 161 8.59 13.78 11.74
C PHE A 161 7.40 14.73 11.86
N LEU A 162 6.81 14.86 13.06
CA LEU A 162 5.74 15.83 13.35
C LEU A 162 6.19 17.27 13.09
N LYS A 163 7.40 17.63 13.54
CA LYS A 163 7.96 18.97 13.31
C LYS A 163 8.09 19.27 11.83
N MET A 164 8.70 18.36 11.06
CA MET A 164 8.83 18.47 9.61
C MET A 164 7.46 18.66 8.93
N LYS A 165 6.46 17.85 9.29
CA LYS A 165 5.11 17.93 8.73
C LYS A 165 4.45 19.27 9.02
N ASN A 166 4.58 19.77 10.24
CA ASN A 166 4.06 21.07 10.61
C ASN A 166 4.78 22.23 9.91
N GLU A 167 6.10 22.16 9.72
CA GLU A 167 6.84 23.17 8.96
C GLU A 167 6.38 23.23 7.49
N ILE A 168 6.09 22.07 6.88
CA ILE A 168 5.54 22.01 5.52
C ILE A 168 4.12 22.58 5.47
N ALA A 169 3.26 22.20 6.42
CA ALA A 169 1.88 22.70 6.49
C ALA A 169 1.84 24.23 6.67
N MET A 170 2.67 24.77 7.57
CA MET A 170 2.76 26.21 7.81
C MET A 170 3.14 27.00 6.55
N LYS A 171 4.05 26.46 5.72
CA LYS A 171 4.44 27.09 4.45
C LYS A 171 3.32 27.09 3.42
N ASN A 172 2.53 26.02 3.36
CA ASN A 172 1.54 25.82 2.31
C ASN A 172 0.19 26.46 2.62
N THR A 173 -0.26 26.41 3.88
CA THR A 173 -1.64 26.75 4.27
C THR A 173 -1.72 27.82 5.36
N GLY A 174 -0.59 28.42 5.75
CA GLY A 174 -0.58 29.42 6.83
C GLY A 174 -0.94 28.82 8.20
N GLY A 175 -0.88 27.50 8.33
CA GLY A 175 -1.08 26.80 9.60
C GLY A 175 -2.50 26.29 9.88
N SER A 176 -3.43 26.42 8.93
CA SER A 176 -4.79 25.87 9.09
C SER A 176 -4.83 24.33 9.18
N ASP A 177 -3.83 23.66 8.59
CA ASP A 177 -3.81 22.20 8.41
C ASP A 177 -2.73 21.54 9.27
N ALA A 178 -2.59 22.04 10.50
CA ALA A 178 -1.55 21.58 11.41
C ALA A 178 -1.75 20.11 11.81
N TYR A 179 -0.64 19.37 11.81
CA TYR A 179 -0.59 18.02 12.35
C TYR A 179 -0.51 18.09 13.88
N MET A 180 -1.24 17.18 14.52
CA MET A 180 -1.32 17.05 15.97
C MET A 180 -0.45 15.88 16.44
N ALA A 181 0.07 16.04 17.66
CA ALA A 181 0.77 14.99 18.38
C ALA A 181 -0.25 14.02 19.00
N GLY A 182 -0.01 12.74 18.89
CA GLY A 182 -0.83 11.71 19.50
C GLY A 182 -0.02 10.74 20.36
N PHE A 183 -0.64 10.29 21.45
CA PHE A 183 0.01 9.50 22.50
C PHE A 183 -0.79 8.25 22.85
N ASN A 184 -0.14 7.24 23.43
CA ASN A 184 -0.86 6.08 23.96
C ASN A 184 -1.61 6.41 25.27
N THR A 185 -1.07 7.31 26.08
CA THR A 185 -1.66 7.63 27.40
C THR A 185 -2.16 9.07 27.50
N LYS A 186 -3.26 9.25 28.26
CA LYS A 186 -3.81 10.58 28.56
C LYS A 186 -2.81 11.43 29.35
N LYS A 187 -2.00 10.80 30.19
CA LYS A 187 -0.98 11.45 31.01
C LYS A 187 0.08 12.12 30.14
N GLU A 188 0.60 11.41 29.14
CA GLU A 188 1.61 11.96 28.22
C GLU A 188 1.02 13.05 27.34
N ALA A 189 -0.19 12.85 26.79
CA ALA A 189 -0.88 13.87 26.02
C ALA A 189 -1.10 15.16 26.82
N ASN A 190 -1.53 15.04 28.09
CA ASN A 190 -1.69 16.18 29.00
C ASN A 190 -0.35 16.87 29.31
N ALA A 191 0.71 16.10 29.59
CA ALA A 191 2.04 16.64 29.87
C ALA A 191 2.61 17.38 28.65
N PHE A 192 2.44 16.83 27.45
CA PHE A 192 2.83 17.47 26.20
C PHE A 192 2.04 18.77 25.95
N THR A 193 0.72 18.73 26.13
CA THR A 193 -0.16 19.90 25.98
C THR A 193 0.22 21.02 26.97
N LEU A 194 0.52 20.66 28.22
CA LEU A 194 0.95 21.61 29.24
C LEU A 194 2.32 22.24 28.90
N ALA A 195 3.29 21.43 28.45
CA ALA A 195 4.59 21.92 28.01
C ALA A 195 4.45 22.91 26.84
N LYS A 196 3.63 22.57 25.83
CA LYS A 196 3.32 23.44 24.69
C LYS A 196 2.65 24.74 25.14
N LYS A 197 1.66 24.67 26.04
CA LYS A 197 0.98 25.84 26.62
C LYS A 197 1.96 26.77 27.34
N ASN A 198 2.90 26.19 28.09
CA ASN A 198 3.91 26.92 28.85
C ASN A 198 5.12 27.34 27.99
N LYS A 199 5.12 27.04 26.68
CA LYS A 199 6.23 27.31 25.75
C LYS A 199 7.58 26.73 26.20
N VAL A 200 7.54 25.58 26.88
CA VAL A 200 8.73 24.83 27.28
C VAL A 200 8.88 23.59 26.41
N ALA A 201 10.13 23.13 26.25
CA ALA A 201 10.40 21.88 25.55
C ALA A 201 9.76 20.71 26.30
N SER A 202 8.93 19.93 25.61
CA SER A 202 8.40 18.68 26.18
C SER A 202 9.47 17.59 26.09
N THR A 203 9.60 16.80 27.15
CA THR A 203 10.39 15.56 27.14
C THR A 203 9.60 14.37 26.60
N MET A 204 8.28 14.52 26.40
CA MET A 204 7.40 13.48 25.88
C MET A 204 7.52 13.42 24.36
N MET A 205 7.74 12.22 23.84
CA MET A 205 7.76 11.96 22.40
C MET A 205 6.41 11.40 21.97
N PRO A 206 5.77 11.97 20.93
CA PRO A 206 4.52 11.42 20.41
C PRO A 206 4.77 10.04 19.76
N GLU A 207 3.81 9.14 19.90
CA GLU A 207 3.80 7.86 19.19
C GLU A 207 3.09 7.97 17.85
N TYR A 208 2.25 8.99 17.68
CA TYR A 208 1.44 9.19 16.50
C TYR A 208 1.51 10.64 15.99
N VAL A 209 1.41 10.76 14.66
CA VAL A 209 1.21 12.03 13.97
C VAL A 209 -0.16 12.01 13.35
N VAL A 210 -0.96 13.03 13.63
CA VAL A 210 -2.40 12.98 13.45
C VAL A 210 -2.88 14.20 12.66
N LYS A 211 -3.86 14.06 11.78
CA LYS A 211 -4.46 15.19 11.05
C LYS A 211 -5.97 15.01 10.90
N GLU A 212 -6.75 16.06 11.08
CA GLU A 212 -8.17 16.01 10.75
C GLU A 212 -8.36 15.94 9.22
N PRO A 213 -9.23 15.03 8.72
CA PRO A 213 -9.46 14.92 7.29
C PRO A 213 -10.21 16.14 6.73
N GLU A 214 -9.81 16.58 5.54
CA GLU A 214 -10.37 17.77 4.89
C GLU A 214 -11.78 17.49 4.34
N LYS A 215 -12.77 18.27 4.79
CA LYS A 215 -14.21 18.06 4.54
C LYS A 215 -14.65 18.29 3.09
N ASN A 216 -13.86 19.03 2.32
CA ASN A 216 -14.15 19.43 0.93
C ASN A 216 -13.64 18.42 -0.11
N THR A 217 -13.15 17.26 0.32
CA THR A 217 -12.55 16.25 -0.57
C THR A 217 -13.58 15.21 -1.00
N VAL A 218 -13.48 14.73 -2.24
CA VAL A 218 -14.47 13.80 -2.85
C VAL A 218 -14.59 12.51 -2.03
N ASN A 219 -13.46 12.02 -1.50
CA ASN A 219 -13.38 10.78 -0.73
C ASN A 219 -13.43 11.00 0.79
N TYR A 220 -13.84 12.19 1.25
CA TYR A 220 -13.89 12.54 2.67
C TYR A 220 -14.67 11.51 3.52
N GLN A 221 -15.82 11.05 3.04
CA GLN A 221 -16.65 10.10 3.81
C GLN A 221 -15.98 8.74 3.97
N ASP A 222 -15.27 8.26 2.95
CA ASP A 222 -14.59 6.96 3.01
C ASP A 222 -13.31 7.06 3.83
N LEU A 223 -12.56 8.16 3.72
CA LEU A 223 -11.46 8.46 4.65
C LEU A 223 -11.94 8.57 6.09
N LYS A 224 -13.09 9.18 6.33
CA LYS A 224 -13.69 9.28 7.66
C LYS A 224 -14.04 7.90 8.21
N LYS A 225 -14.63 7.02 7.41
CA LYS A 225 -14.91 5.62 7.81
C LYS A 225 -13.61 4.86 8.09
N TYR A 226 -12.59 5.01 7.22
CA TYR A 226 -11.27 4.44 7.42
C TYR A 226 -10.65 4.91 8.75
N ALA A 227 -10.69 6.21 9.04
CA ALA A 227 -10.14 6.78 10.27
C ALA A 227 -10.90 6.30 11.51
N LYS A 228 -12.24 6.30 11.47
CA LYS A 228 -13.09 5.76 12.55
C LYS A 228 -12.77 4.30 12.83
N PHE A 229 -12.58 3.52 11.78
CA PHE A 229 -12.26 2.11 11.89
C PHE A 229 -10.87 1.90 12.50
N THR A 230 -9.82 2.42 11.84
CA THR A 230 -8.42 2.18 12.21
C THR A 230 -7.98 2.86 13.50
N GLY A 231 -8.50 4.05 13.80
CA GLY A 231 -8.29 4.76 15.07
C GLY A 231 -9.19 4.27 16.21
N ALA A 232 -10.05 3.27 15.93
CA ALA A 232 -11.02 2.75 16.86
C ALA A 232 -11.95 3.82 17.46
N TYR A 233 -12.28 4.89 16.71
CA TYR A 233 -13.13 5.98 17.20
C TYR A 233 -14.60 5.60 17.15
N SER A 234 -15.21 5.34 18.30
CA SER A 234 -16.64 5.01 18.39
C SER A 234 -17.27 5.44 19.69
N SER A 235 -18.51 5.82 19.53
CA SER A 235 -19.49 6.09 20.57
C SER A 235 -19.80 5.01 21.53
N ASN A 236 -19.79 3.82 21.00
CA ASN A 236 -20.26 2.66 21.72
C ASN A 236 -19.10 1.93 22.39
N ASN A 237 -17.91 2.56 22.45
CA ASN A 237 -16.71 2.02 23.05
C ASN A 237 -16.12 3.01 24.08
N ALA A 238 -16.77 3.10 25.25
CA ALA A 238 -16.27 3.89 26.39
C ALA A 238 -14.84 3.51 26.82
N ASN A 239 -14.41 2.27 26.51
CA ASN A 239 -13.07 1.77 26.84
C ASN A 239 -11.93 2.46 26.06
N ILE A 240 -12.21 3.29 25.05
CA ILE A 240 -11.19 4.07 24.32
C ILE A 240 -10.41 4.98 25.29
N PHE A 241 -11.01 5.46 26.39
CA PHE A 241 -10.33 6.31 27.38
C PHE A 241 -10.04 5.61 28.71
N GLU A 242 -10.72 4.52 29.02
CA GLU A 242 -10.72 3.95 30.38
C GLU A 242 -9.66 2.87 30.63
N LYS A 243 -9.05 2.27 29.59
CA LYS A 243 -8.01 1.25 29.81
C LYS A 243 -6.61 1.78 29.58
N VAL A 244 -5.92 1.97 30.71
CA VAL A 244 -4.53 2.42 30.87
C VAL A 244 -3.49 1.59 30.07
N ASP A 245 -3.87 0.41 29.54
CA ASP A 245 -2.91 -0.58 29.03
C ASP A 245 -3.06 -1.05 27.57
N LYS A 246 -3.83 -0.41 26.67
CA LYS A 246 -3.98 -0.96 25.30
C LYS A 246 -3.83 0.03 24.13
N ASN A 247 -2.83 -0.30 23.31
CA ASN A 247 -2.18 0.40 22.20
C ASN A 247 -3.05 0.90 21.01
N THR A 248 -4.38 0.87 21.07
CA THR A 248 -5.22 1.36 19.94
C THR A 248 -5.68 2.79 20.07
N SER A 249 -5.87 3.27 21.31
CA SER A 249 -6.68 4.46 21.53
C SER A 249 -5.82 5.71 21.66
N LEU A 250 -5.44 6.25 20.50
CA LEU A 250 -4.76 7.53 20.34
C LEU A 250 -5.32 8.63 21.26
N LYS A 251 -4.45 9.26 22.03
CA LYS A 251 -4.71 10.44 22.86
C LYS A 251 -4.07 11.65 22.20
N ILE A 252 -4.87 12.47 21.55
CA ILE A 252 -4.39 13.68 20.86
C ILE A 252 -4.06 14.75 21.88
N ALA A 253 -2.85 15.32 21.80
CA ALA A 253 -2.39 16.41 22.65
C ALA A 253 -2.93 17.77 22.19
N ASP A 254 -4.26 17.85 22.16
CA ASP A 254 -5.02 19.06 21.93
C ASP A 254 -6.15 19.15 22.97
N PRO A 255 -6.37 20.31 23.62
CA PRO A 255 -7.37 20.45 24.67
C PRO A 255 -8.78 20.01 24.27
N ALA A 256 -9.16 20.14 23.00
CA ALA A 256 -10.48 19.76 22.55
C ALA A 256 -10.68 18.23 22.53
N TYR A 257 -9.58 17.46 22.46
CA TYR A 257 -9.55 16.01 22.45
C TYR A 257 -9.18 15.39 23.82
N LEU A 258 -9.04 16.23 24.85
CA LEU A 258 -8.67 15.82 26.19
C LEU A 258 -9.80 16.19 27.16
N ALA A 259 -10.33 15.19 27.85
CA ALA A 259 -11.35 15.45 28.87
C ALA A 259 -10.76 16.26 30.01
N SER A 260 -11.34 17.43 30.24
CA SER A 260 -11.00 18.41 31.28
C SER A 260 -12.13 18.50 32.30
N SER A 261 -11.93 19.23 33.41
CA SER A 261 -12.98 19.42 34.42
C SER A 261 -14.26 20.10 33.88
N SER A 262 -14.16 20.81 32.74
CA SER A 262 -15.27 21.50 32.08
C SER A 262 -15.87 20.75 30.90
N THR A 263 -15.29 19.63 30.48
CA THR A 263 -15.71 18.89 29.28
C THR A 263 -15.95 17.44 29.63
N SER A 264 -17.17 16.94 29.39
CA SER A 264 -17.50 15.56 29.68
C SER A 264 -16.74 14.61 28.73
N GLU A 265 -16.43 13.39 29.21
CA GLU A 265 -15.78 12.38 28.37
C GLU A 265 -16.65 11.97 27.18
N SER A 266 -17.98 12.05 27.35
CA SER A 266 -18.94 11.82 26.26
C SER A 266 -18.77 12.83 25.13
N ASP A 267 -18.54 14.11 25.45
CA ASP A 267 -18.34 15.16 24.45
C ASP A 267 -17.01 14.97 23.70
N VAL A 268 -15.96 14.59 24.43
CA VAL A 268 -14.65 14.29 23.82
C VAL A 268 -14.77 13.11 22.86
N TRP A 269 -15.44 12.02 23.25
CA TRP A 269 -15.67 10.90 22.34
C TRP A 269 -16.43 11.39 21.09
N LYS A 270 -17.56 12.10 21.26
CA LYS A 270 -18.34 12.59 20.12
C LYS A 270 -17.47 13.41 19.18
N LYS A 271 -16.50 14.16 19.69
CA LYS A 271 -15.52 14.87 18.89
C LYS A 271 -14.62 13.92 18.09
N TYR A 272 -13.99 12.92 18.71
CA TYR A 272 -13.21 11.91 17.96
C TYR A 272 -14.02 11.22 16.87
N GLU A 273 -15.28 10.89 17.13
CA GLU A 273 -16.14 10.28 16.12
C GLU A 273 -16.60 11.28 15.05
N THR A 274 -16.80 12.54 15.41
CA THR A 274 -17.23 13.58 14.47
C THR A 274 -16.09 13.98 13.55
N ASP A 275 -14.90 14.18 14.10
CA ASP A 275 -13.75 14.68 13.35
C ASP A 275 -12.97 13.52 12.72
N ALA A 276 -12.98 12.34 13.34
CA ALA A 276 -12.32 11.11 12.90
C ALA A 276 -10.90 11.37 12.37
N PRO A 277 -10.00 11.86 13.24
CA PRO A 277 -8.68 12.31 12.80
C PRO A 277 -7.83 11.14 12.27
N LEU A 278 -7.19 11.35 11.12
CA LEU A 278 -6.31 10.39 10.46
C LEU A 278 -5.01 10.24 11.22
N ILE A 279 -4.57 8.99 11.41
CA ILE A 279 -3.20 8.68 11.85
C ILE A 279 -2.33 8.67 10.60
N CYS A 280 -1.34 9.57 10.53
CA CYS A 280 -0.52 9.82 9.34
C CYS A 280 0.87 9.20 9.38
N ASN A 281 1.23 8.50 10.45
CA ASN A 281 2.48 7.75 10.58
C ASN A 281 2.27 6.22 10.59
N VAL A 282 1.01 5.77 10.50
CA VAL A 282 0.61 4.36 10.42
C VAL A 282 -0.55 4.24 9.43
N VAL A 283 -0.46 3.33 8.46
CA VAL A 283 -1.53 3.10 7.47
C VAL A 283 -1.85 1.61 7.35
N TYR A 284 -3.13 1.28 7.15
CA TYR A 284 -3.59 -0.09 6.91
C TYR A 284 -3.98 -0.22 5.43
N PRO A 285 -3.05 -0.60 4.54
CA PRO A 285 -3.25 -0.53 3.10
C PRO A 285 -4.38 -1.46 2.62
N GLN A 286 -4.54 -2.61 3.26
CA GLN A 286 -5.62 -3.55 2.94
C GLN A 286 -7.01 -2.97 3.26
N VAL A 287 -7.13 -2.14 4.32
CA VAL A 287 -8.39 -1.47 4.66
C VAL A 287 -8.70 -0.36 3.65
N LEU A 288 -7.71 0.42 3.23
CA LEU A 288 -7.88 1.41 2.15
C LEU A 288 -8.28 0.74 0.84
N GLY A 289 -7.65 -0.41 0.53
CA GLY A 289 -7.99 -1.24 -0.62
C GLY A 289 -9.46 -1.64 -0.68
N VAL A 290 -10.12 -1.88 0.46
CA VAL A 290 -11.57 -2.17 0.50
C VAL A 290 -12.39 -1.02 -0.07
N PHE A 291 -12.03 0.22 0.24
CA PHE A 291 -12.72 1.40 -0.29
C PHE A 291 -12.41 1.64 -1.75
N ASP A 292 -11.17 1.38 -2.16
CA ASP A 292 -10.69 1.56 -3.53
C ASP A 292 -11.27 0.54 -4.52
N ILE A 293 -11.82 -0.60 -4.08
CA ILE A 293 -12.41 -1.61 -5.00
C ILE A 293 -13.48 -1.00 -5.92
N ASN A 294 -14.27 -0.06 -5.39
CA ASN A 294 -15.43 0.52 -6.06
C ASN A 294 -15.11 1.85 -6.76
N THR A 295 -13.88 2.33 -6.66
CA THR A 295 -13.45 3.57 -7.32
C THR A 295 -12.97 3.28 -8.75
N LYS A 296 -12.79 4.32 -9.55
CA LYS A 296 -12.54 4.20 -10.99
C LYS A 296 -11.10 3.75 -11.29
N GLU A 297 -10.13 4.33 -10.59
CA GLU A 297 -8.71 4.07 -10.71
C GLU A 297 -8.20 3.04 -9.69
N LYS A 298 -9.08 2.60 -8.78
CA LYS A 298 -8.82 1.63 -7.72
C LYS A 298 -7.70 2.02 -6.76
N ASN A 299 -7.55 3.32 -6.52
CA ASN A 299 -6.54 3.88 -5.63
C ASN A 299 -6.93 5.27 -5.06
N GLU A 300 -8.11 5.79 -5.37
CA GLU A 300 -8.46 7.19 -5.11
C GLU A 300 -8.58 7.53 -3.62
N VAL A 301 -9.05 6.59 -2.79
CA VAL A 301 -9.10 6.77 -1.34
C VAL A 301 -7.70 6.66 -0.75
N SER A 302 -6.90 5.70 -1.22
CA SER A 302 -5.48 5.61 -0.84
C SER A 302 -4.68 6.86 -1.21
N CYS A 303 -4.91 7.42 -2.39
CA CYS A 303 -4.25 8.64 -2.85
C CYS A 303 -4.75 9.89 -2.13
N GLU A 304 -6.03 9.96 -1.79
CA GLU A 304 -6.55 11.05 -0.97
C GLU A 304 -5.99 10.97 0.47
N TYR A 305 -5.86 9.77 1.05
CA TYR A 305 -5.13 9.59 2.31
C TYR A 305 -3.68 10.08 2.17
N ALA A 306 -3.01 9.68 1.08
CA ALA A 306 -1.61 10.04 0.84
C ALA A 306 -1.42 11.56 0.77
N LYS A 307 -2.32 12.23 0.06
CA LYS A 307 -2.35 13.69 -0.08
C LYS A 307 -2.60 14.38 1.26
N GLN A 308 -3.63 13.96 2.01
CA GLN A 308 -3.97 14.61 3.27
C GLN A 308 -2.88 14.44 4.33
N CYS A 309 -2.27 13.25 4.42
CA CYS A 309 -1.15 12.97 5.31
C CYS A 309 0.22 13.41 4.75
N GLY A 310 0.26 13.94 3.52
CA GLY A 310 1.47 14.40 2.83
C GLY A 310 2.54 13.30 2.67
N VAL A 311 2.14 12.07 2.41
CA VAL A 311 3.02 10.91 2.23
C VAL A 311 3.15 10.59 0.75
N SER A 312 4.36 10.20 0.32
CA SER A 312 4.60 9.79 -1.06
C SER A 312 4.26 8.31 -1.22
N TRP A 313 3.53 7.98 -2.27
CA TRP A 313 3.09 6.61 -2.55
C TRP A 313 3.20 6.30 -4.04
N SER A 314 4.45 6.29 -4.52
CA SER A 314 4.79 6.16 -5.95
C SER A 314 4.20 4.90 -6.58
N SER A 315 4.15 3.80 -5.83
CA SER A 315 3.64 2.51 -6.29
C SER A 315 2.16 2.55 -6.67
N LEU A 316 1.37 3.43 -6.04
CA LEU A 316 -0.03 3.67 -6.39
C LEU A 316 -0.21 4.77 -7.43
N LYS A 317 0.87 5.39 -7.92
CA LYS A 317 0.87 6.51 -8.87
C LYS A 317 -0.03 7.67 -8.43
N CYS A 318 -0.11 7.91 -7.12
CA CYS A 318 -0.81 9.07 -6.58
C CYS A 318 -0.16 10.35 -7.10
N LYS A 319 -0.97 11.19 -7.74
CA LYS A 319 -0.56 12.47 -8.33
C LYS A 319 -0.66 13.60 -7.31
#